data_AF-A0A7C7VN88-F1
#
_entry.id   AF-A0A7C7VN88-F1
#
_cell.length_a   1.000
_cell.length_b   1.000
_cell.length_c   1.000
_cell.angle_alpha   90.00
_cell.angle_beta   90.00
_cell.angle_gamma   90.00
#
_symmetry.space_group_name_H-M   'P 1'
#
loop_
_entity.id
_entity.type
_entity.pdbx_description
1 polymer ?
#
loop_
_entity_poly.entity_id
_entity_poly.type
_entity_poly.pdbx_seq_one_letter_code
_entity_poly.pdbx_strand_id
1 'polypeptide(L)' 'MIEIRWHGRGGQGAVLASRILAKACFLERKWTQAFPLFGAERRGAPVMAFSRISDEPIK' A
#
# COMPACT_ATOMS: atom_id res chain seq x y z
N MET A 1 11.77 8.32 -6.33
CA MET A 1 10.61 7.43 -6.11
C MET A 1 10.94 6.41 -5.05
N ILE A 2 10.05 6.20 -4.09
CA ILE A 2 10.15 5.21 -3.00
C ILE A 2 9.05 4.16 -3.23
N GLU A 3 9.42 2.88 -3.14
CA GLU A 3 8.49 1.75 -3.24
C GLU A 3 8.56 0.91 -1.97
N ILE A 4 7.40 0.65 -1.36
CA ILE A 4 7.27 -0.07 -0.10
C ILE A 4 6.37 -1.27 -0.32
N ARG A 5 6.86 -2.45 0.06
CA ARG A 5 6.09 -3.69 0.08
C ARG A 5 5.72 -4.04 1.52
N TRP A 6 4.43 -4.18 1.75
CA TRP A 6 3.84 -4.56 3.02
C TRP A 6 3.54 -6.05 3.02
N HIS A 7 3.86 -6.72 4.11
CA HIS A 7 3.55 -8.14 4.33
C HIS A 7 2.68 -8.27 5.56
N GLY A 8 1.66 -9.11 5.49
CA GLY A 8 0.82 -9.45 6.64
C GLY A 8 -0.17 -10.55 6.30
N ARG A 9 -1.16 -10.75 7.17
CA ARG A 9 -2.26 -11.69 6.92
C ARG A 9 -3.60 -10.96 6.79
N GLY A 10 -4.54 -11.57 6.08
CA GLY A 10 -5.88 -11.03 5.89
C GLY A 10 -6.58 -10.78 7.23
N GLY A 11 -6.90 -9.51 7.52
CA GLY A 11 -7.47 -9.06 8.79
C GLY A 11 -6.48 -8.38 9.75
N GLN A 12 -5.17 -8.41 9.47
CA GLN A 12 -4.13 -7.78 10.31
C GLN A 12 -3.76 -6.35 9.90
N GLY A 13 -4.46 -5.75 8.95
CA GLY A 13 -4.31 -4.33 8.63
C GLY A 13 -3.17 -3.94 7.68
N ALA A 14 -2.41 -4.88 7.09
CA ALA A 14 -1.33 -4.55 6.14
C ALA A 14 -1.78 -3.66 4.97
N VAL A 15 -2.95 -3.94 4.38
CA VAL A 15 -3.55 -3.12 3.32
C VAL A 15 -3.97 -1.74 3.83
N LEU A 16 -4.49 -1.68 5.06
CA LEU A 16 -4.91 -0.42 5.66
C LEU A 16 -3.70 0.47 5.92
N ALA A 17 -2.62 -0.08 6.47
CA ALA A 17 -1.36 0.63 6.69
C ALA A 17 -0.80 1.22 5.40
N SER A 18 -0.76 0.43 4.31
CA SER A 18 -0.34 0.89 2.98
C SER A 18 -1.17 2.09 2.48
N ARG A 19 -2.50 2.06 2.68
CA ARG A 19 -3.40 3.15 2.28
C ARG A 19 -3.27 4.38 3.16
N ILE A 20 -3.06 4.21 4.48
CA ILE A 20 -2.82 5.31 5.41
C ILE A 20 -1.54 6.05 5.04
N LEU A 21 -0.44 5.33 4.78
CA LEU A 21 0.81 5.95 4.37
C LEU A 21 0.65 6.73 3.06
N ALA A 22 0.03 6.14 2.05
CA ALA A 22 -0.20 6.84 0.78
C ALA A 22 -1.07 8.10 0.97
N LYS A 23 -2.11 8.03 1.81
CA LYS A 23 -2.94 9.20 2.13
C LYS A 23 -2.16 10.29 2.86
N ALA A 24 -1.28 9.92 3.79
CA ALA A 24 -0.42 10.88 4.48
C ALA A 24 0.52 11.60 3.50
N CYS A 25 1.21 10.84 2.63
CA CYS A 25 2.09 11.43 1.61
C CYS A 25 1.33 12.25 0.57
N PHE A 26 0.10 11.87 0.23
CA PHE A 26 -0.78 12.69 -0.63
C PHE A 26 -1.10 14.05 0.02
N LEU A 27 -1.38 14.08 1.33
CA LEU A 27 -1.60 15.33 2.06
C LEU A 27 -0.33 16.21 2.11
N GLU A 28 0.86 15.60 2.04
CA GLU A 28 2.15 16.29 1.87
C GLU A 28 2.41 16.75 0.41
N ARG A 29 1.42 16.68 -0.49
CA ARG A 29 1.53 17.05 -1.91
C ARG A 29 2.49 16.18 -2.73
N LYS A 30 2.70 14.92 -2.33
CA LYS A 30 3.44 13.92 -3.12
C LYS A 30 2.50 13.12 -4.03
N TRP A 31 3.07 12.56 -5.10
CA TRP A 31 2.40 11.60 -5.97
C TRP A 31 2.43 10.23 -5.31
N THR A 32 1.27 9.58 -5.17
CA THR A 32 1.17 8.33 -4.44
C THR A 32 0.29 7.30 -5.15
N GLN A 33 0.64 6.03 -5.00
CA GLN A 33 -0.16 4.89 -5.44
C GLN A 33 -0.17 3.84 -4.32
N ALA A 34 -1.35 3.37 -3.92
CA ALA A 34 -1.49 2.26 -2.98
C ALA A 34 -2.40 1.18 -3.55
N PHE A 35 -1.91 -0.05 -3.64
CA PHE A 35 -2.68 -1.17 -4.15
C PHE A 35 -2.35 -2.46 -3.40
N PRO A 36 -3.37 -3.28 -3.09
CA PRO A 36 -3.15 -4.60 -2.55
C PRO A 36 -2.87 -5.63 -3.65
N LEU A 37 -2.21 -6.73 -3.27
CA LEU A 37 -2.18 -7.98 -4.03
C LEU A 37 -2.78 -9.07 -3.15
N PHE A 38 -3.97 -9.53 -3.55
CA PHE A 38 -4.66 -10.62 -2.90
C PHE A 38 -4.50 -11.90 -3.71
N GLY A 39 -4.20 -13.01 -3.04
CA GLY A 39 -4.42 -14.34 -3.63
C GLY A 39 -5.91 -14.68 -3.68
N ALA A 40 -6.25 -15.89 -4.14
CA ALA A 40 -7.63 -16.37 -4.23
C ALA A 40 -8.34 -16.54 -2.86
N GLU A 41 -7.62 -16.43 -1.74
CA GLU A 41 -8.10 -16.86 -0.41
C GLU A 41 -8.67 -15.73 0.47
N ARG A 42 -9.66 -16.09 1.30
CA ARG A 42 -10.31 -15.22 2.28
C ARG A 42 -9.68 -15.38 3.67
N ARG A 43 -9.80 -14.32 4.49
CA ARG A 43 -9.44 -14.14 5.93
C ARG A 43 -8.30 -15.03 6.47
N GLY A 44 -7.20 -14.41 6.87
CA GLY A 44 -6.03 -15.11 7.42
C GLY A 44 -5.00 -15.57 6.39
N ALA A 45 -5.29 -15.49 5.08
CA ALA A 45 -4.32 -15.74 4.03
C ALA A 45 -3.16 -14.71 4.04
N PRO A 46 -1.96 -15.05 3.53
CA PRO A 46 -0.91 -14.07 3.27
C PRO A 46 -1.43 -12.95 2.35
N VAL A 47 -1.19 -11.71 2.74
CA VAL A 47 -1.57 -10.52 1.98
C VAL A 47 -0.33 -9.67 1.76
N MET A 48 -0.20 -9.18 0.53
CA MET A 48 0.76 -8.15 0.19
C MET A 48 0.02 -6.86 -0.15
N ALA A 49 0.65 -5.73 0.16
CA ALA A 49 0.24 -4.44 -0.36
C ALA A 49 1.45 -3.63 -0.77
N PHE A 50 1.24 -2.65 -1.62
CA PHE A 50 2.29 -1.85 -2.20
C PHE A 50 1.94 -0.38 -2.04
N SER A 51 2.91 0.42 -1.64
CA SER A 51 2.84 1.88 -1.65
C SER A 51 3.97 2.42 -2.50
N ARG A 52 3.65 3.28 -3.45
CA ARG A 52 4.62 4.05 -4.24
C ARG A 52 4.46 5.52 -3.90
N ILE A 53 5.57 6.20 -3.69
CA ILE A 53 5.62 7.62 -3.31
C ILE A 53 6.67 8.30 -4.18
N SER A 54 6.33 9.44 -4.77
CA SER A 54 7.22 10.17 -5.67
C SER A 54 6.97 11.68 -5.56
N ASP A 55 8.02 12.47 -5.76
CA ASP A 55 7.90 13.93 -5.89
C ASP A 55 7.45 14.34 -7.31
N GLU A 56 7.52 13.41 -8.27
CA GLU A 56 7.08 13.56 -9.66
C GLU A 56 5.92 12.59 -10.00
N PRO A 57 5.10 12.88 -11.04
CA PRO A 57 4.02 12.00 -11.48
C PRO A 57 4.47 10.55 -11.70
N ILE A 58 3.75 9.60 -11.11
CA ILE A 58 3.97 8.17 -11.31
C ILE A 58 3.37 7.76 -12.66
N LYS A 59 4.19 7.16 -13.54
CA LYS A 59 3.80 6.66 -14.87
C LYS A 59 3.39 5.19 -14.84
#